data_AF-A0A369VZB6-F1
#
_entry.id   AF-A0A369VZB6-F1
#
_cell.length_a   1.000
_cell.length_b   1.000
_cell.length_c   1.000
_cell.angle_alpha   90.00
_cell.angle_beta   90.00
_cell.angle_gamma   90.00
#
_symmetry.space_group_name_H-M   'P 1'
#
loop_
_entity.id
_entity.type
_entity.pdbx_description
1 polymer ?
#
loop_
_entity_poly.entity_id
_entity_poly.type
_entity_poly.pdbx_seq_one_letter_code
_entity_poly.pdbx_strand_id
1 'polypeptide(L)'
;RWTTFKPPAAGQSSRYRGLILHRRSQASSSAFIVTQDGVLVTRPIGNEILAGVTRQVIIDLARRKGLRVEKRAFAPDETLQAAEAFSTSASTFLLPVVSIDGTAIGSGGPGPISSDLRQAYAERALR
;
A
#
# COMPACT_ATOMS: atom_id res chain seq x y z
N ARG A 1 12.40 5.93 -6.48
CA ARG A 1 12.64 6.17 -5.03
C ARG A 1 11.28 6.34 -4.38
N TRP A 2 10.81 5.36 -3.61
CA TRP A 2 9.47 5.43 -3.02
C TRP A 2 9.54 6.09 -1.64
N THR A 3 8.68 7.07 -1.38
CA THR A 3 8.54 7.71 -0.07
C THR A 3 7.26 7.22 0.57
N THR A 4 7.38 6.52 1.70
CA THR A 4 6.22 6.07 2.46
C THR A 4 5.89 7.00 3.60
N PHE A 5 4.60 7.07 3.93
CA PHE A 5 4.09 7.77 5.07
C PHE A 5 4.00 6.82 6.26
N LYS A 6 4.81 7.06 7.29
CA LYS A 6 4.68 6.35 8.57
C LYS A 6 3.86 7.22 9.52
N PRO A 7 2.66 6.79 9.94
CA PRO A 7 1.93 7.51 10.97
C PRO A 7 2.72 7.47 12.29
N PRO A 8 2.64 8.53 13.12
CA PRO A 8 3.29 8.53 14.43
C PRO A 8 2.77 7.35 15.28
N ALA A 9 3.65 6.79 16.10
CA ALA A 9 3.21 5.86 17.14
C ALA A 9 2.27 6.58 18.10
N ALA A 10 1.23 5.90 18.59
CA ALA A 10 0.30 6.46 19.56
C ALA A 10 1.10 7.04 20.75
N GLY A 11 0.94 8.34 21.01
CA GLY A 11 1.63 9.05 22.09
C GLY A 11 2.82 9.94 21.70
N GLN A 12 3.19 10.08 20.42
CA GLN A 12 4.25 11.02 20.00
C GLN A 12 3.72 12.22 19.20
N SER A 13 4.08 13.43 19.64
CA SER A 13 3.70 14.69 19.01
C SER A 13 4.50 14.98 17.73
N SER A 14 3.75 15.01 16.63
CA SER A 14 3.97 15.76 15.38
C SER A 14 5.42 15.99 14.91
N ARG A 15 6.06 14.98 14.30
CA ARG A 15 6.79 15.15 13.03
C ARG A 15 6.70 13.89 12.18
N TYR A 16 5.95 13.97 11.08
CA TYR A 16 5.92 12.96 10.04
C TYR A 16 7.31 12.82 9.41
N ARG A 17 7.80 11.59 9.28
CA ARG A 17 9.05 11.30 8.55
C ARG A 17 8.74 10.40 7.36
N GLY A 18 8.99 10.91 6.16
CA GLY A 18 8.98 10.09 4.95
C GLY A 18 10.08 9.04 5.04
N LEU A 19 9.72 7.76 4.99
CA LEU A 19 10.71 6.70 4.88
C LEU A 19 11.02 6.49 3.39
N ILE A 20 12.27 6.73 3.01
CA ILE A 20 12.72 6.57 1.63
C ILE A 20 13.15 5.11 1.42
N LEU A 21 12.38 4.36 0.63
CA LEU A 21 12.70 2.99 0.25
C LEU A 21 13.48 2.99 -1.08
N HIS A 22 14.69 2.41 -1.05
CA HIS A 22 15.60 2.38 -2.20
C HIS A 22 15.20 1.29 -3.23
N ARG A 23 15.48 1.62 -4.49
CA ARG A 23 14.89 1.17 -5.78
C ARG A 23 14.85 -0.33 -6.08
N ARG A 24 15.32 -1.26 -5.23
CA ARG A 24 15.55 -2.67 -5.66
C ARG A 24 14.70 -3.75 -5.01
N SER A 25 13.90 -3.45 -3.98
CA SER A 25 13.30 -4.52 -3.16
C SER A 25 11.76 -4.56 -3.13
N GLN A 26 11.07 -3.64 -3.80
CA GLN A 26 9.59 -3.59 -3.88
C GLN A 26 9.01 -4.19 -5.17
N ALA A 27 9.84 -4.90 -5.95
CA ALA A 27 9.35 -5.95 -6.83
C ALA A 27 8.78 -7.16 -6.03
N SER A 28 8.91 -7.13 -4.69
CA SER A 28 8.31 -8.09 -3.76
C SER A 28 6.78 -7.96 -3.73
N SER A 29 6.12 -9.09 -3.53
CA SER A 29 4.72 -9.39 -3.20
C SER A 29 3.80 -8.36 -2.56
N SER A 30 4.33 -7.26 -2.05
CA SER A 30 3.69 -6.36 -1.12
C SER A 30 3.22 -5.04 -1.69
N ALA A 31 3.50 -4.72 -2.96
CA ALA A 31 3.07 -3.46 -3.57
C ALA A 31 1.61 -3.52 -4.07
N PHE A 32 0.90 -2.42 -3.85
CA PHE A 32 -0.47 -2.19 -4.28
C PHE A 32 -0.62 -0.77 -4.83
N ILE A 33 -1.47 -0.64 -5.84
CA ILE A 33 -1.97 0.66 -6.32
C ILE A 33 -3.50 0.64 -6.32
N VAL A 34 -4.09 1.81 -6.21
CA VAL A 34 -5.51 2.05 -6.43
C VAL A 34 -5.62 2.92 -7.67
N THR A 35 -6.30 2.43 -8.70
CA THR A 35 -6.53 3.22 -9.93
C THR A 35 -7.46 4.40 -9.65
N GLN A 36 -7.53 5.35 -10.58
CA GLN A 36 -8.49 6.46 -10.51
C GLN A 36 -9.94 5.97 -10.45
N ASP A 37 -10.22 4.78 -11.00
CA ASP A 37 -11.54 4.13 -10.95
C ASP A 37 -11.79 3.35 -9.63
N GLY A 38 -10.91 3.45 -8.64
CA GLY A 38 -11.04 2.78 -7.35
C GLY A 38 -10.73 1.27 -7.38
N VAL A 39 -10.05 0.77 -8.42
CA VAL A 39 -9.66 -0.64 -8.52
C VAL A 39 -8.35 -0.88 -7.78
N LEU A 40 -8.34 -1.86 -6.87
CA LEU A 40 -7.13 -2.28 -6.16
C LEU A 40 -6.33 -3.25 -7.04
N VAL A 41 -5.13 -2.85 -7.44
CA VAL A 41 -4.25 -3.65 -8.30
C VAL A 41 -3.00 -4.10 -7.53
N THR A 42 -2.63 -5.37 -7.68
CA THR A 42 -1.42 -5.93 -7.08
C THR A 42 -0.78 -6.99 -7.98
N ARG A 43 0.55 -7.09 -8.01
CA ARG A 43 1.26 -8.04 -8.90
C ARG A 43 0.94 -9.50 -8.53
N PRO A 44 0.58 -10.39 -9.46
CA PRO A 44 0.28 -11.78 -9.15
C PRO A 44 1.44 -12.47 -8.41
N ILE A 45 1.11 -13.47 -7.60
CA ILE A 45 2.12 -14.31 -6.94
C ILE A 45 2.74 -15.20 -8.03
N GLY A 46 4.05 -15.08 -8.24
CA GLY A 46 4.86 -16.00 -9.05
C GLY A 46 5.92 -16.70 -8.19
N ASN A 47 6.81 -17.50 -8.79
CA ASN A 47 7.84 -18.27 -8.08
C ASN A 47 8.80 -17.41 -7.23
N GLU A 48 8.93 -16.11 -7.53
CA GLU A 48 9.82 -15.18 -6.83
C GLU A 48 9.13 -14.40 -5.70
N ILE A 49 7.84 -14.64 -5.47
CA ILE A 49 6.97 -13.76 -4.69
C ILE A 49 6.25 -14.58 -3.61
N LEU A 50 6.73 -14.53 -2.37
CA LEU A 50 6.06 -15.22 -1.26
C LEU A 50 4.65 -14.66 -1.04
N ALA A 51 3.69 -15.56 -0.84
CA ALA A 51 2.32 -15.23 -0.48
C ALA A 51 2.29 -14.74 0.99
N GLY A 52 2.68 -13.49 1.24
CA GLY A 52 2.64 -12.93 2.59
C GLY A 52 1.21 -12.97 3.16
N VAL A 53 1.05 -13.48 4.38
CA VAL A 53 -0.25 -13.55 5.09
C VAL A 53 -0.94 -12.18 5.12
N THR A 54 -0.18 -11.12 5.40
CA THR A 54 -0.69 -9.74 5.39
C THR A 54 -1.31 -9.36 4.04
N ARG A 55 -0.68 -9.75 2.93
CA ARG A 55 -1.15 -9.45 1.59
C ARG A 55 -2.51 -10.12 1.31
N GLN A 56 -2.63 -11.40 1.65
CA GLN A 56 -3.88 -12.15 1.49
C GLN A 56 -5.00 -11.51 2.31
N VAL A 57 -4.72 -11.17 3.57
CA VAL A 57 -5.68 -10.51 4.45
C VAL A 57 -6.12 -9.16 3.88
N ILE A 58 -5.21 -8.35 3.33
CA ILE A 58 -5.56 -7.07 2.69
C ILE A 58 -6.46 -7.27 1.47
N ILE A 59 -6.15 -8.24 0.60
CA ILE A 59 -6.99 -8.58 -0.57
C ILE A 59 -8.38 -9.01 -0.12
N ASP A 60 -8.48 -9.83 0.92
CA ASP A 60 -9.76 -10.31 1.43
C ASP A 60 -10.57 -9.21 2.12
N LEU A 61 -9.91 -8.31 2.85
CA LEU A 61 -10.53 -7.12 3.44
C LEU A 61 -11.07 -6.20 2.34
N ALA A 62 -10.29 -5.97 1.28
CA ALA A 62 -10.71 -5.16 0.14
C ALA A 62 -11.96 -5.74 -0.53
N ARG A 63 -11.96 -7.05 -0.80
CA ARG A 63 -13.12 -7.75 -1.37
C ARG A 63 -14.35 -7.67 -0.49
N ARG A 64 -14.20 -7.89 0.83
CA ARG A 64 -15.32 -7.77 1.79
C ARG A 64 -15.91 -6.36 1.85
N LYS A 65 -15.10 -5.34 1.55
CA LYS A 65 -15.53 -3.93 1.46
C LYS A 65 -16.07 -3.55 0.08
N GLY A 66 -16.22 -4.50 -0.84
CA GLY A 66 -16.76 -4.26 -2.18
C GLY A 66 -15.77 -3.69 -3.20
N LEU A 67 -14.47 -3.63 -2.88
CA LEU A 67 -13.47 -3.16 -3.84
C LEU A 67 -13.22 -4.23 -4.92
N ARG A 68 -13.17 -3.78 -6.18
CA ARG A 68 -12.67 -4.61 -7.28
C ARG A 68 -11.17 -4.81 -7.07
N VAL A 69 -10.73 -6.07 -7.14
CA VAL A 69 -9.31 -6.42 -6.96
C VAL A 69 -8.78 -7.12 -8.21
N GLU A 70 -7.73 -6.56 -8.81
CA GLU A 70 -7.05 -7.11 -9.98
C GLU A 70 -5.63 -7.59 -9.63
N LYS A 71 -5.33 -8.83 -10.01
CA LYS A 71 -4.01 -9.43 -9.82
C LYS A 71 -3.24 -9.39 -11.14
N ARG A 72 -2.59 -8.26 -11.43
CA ARG A 72 -1.79 -8.06 -12.65
C ARG A 72 -0.55 -7.23 -12.37
N ALA A 73 0.43 -7.32 -13.28
CA ALA A 73 1.53 -6.36 -13.29
C ALA A 73 1.00 -4.96 -13.65
N PHE A 74 1.66 -3.95 -13.11
CA PHE A 74 1.41 -2.53 -13.42
C PHE A 74 2.73 -1.86 -13.74
N ALA A 75 2.68 -0.90 -14.66
CA ALA A 75 3.85 -0.14 -15.09
C ALA A 75 4.23 0.95 -14.06
N PRO A 76 5.48 1.42 -14.06
CA PRO A 76 5.87 2.58 -13.25
C PRO A 76 4.97 3.80 -13.52
N ASP A 77 4.64 4.07 -14.77
CA ASP A 77 3.80 5.22 -15.16
C ASP A 77 2.37 5.10 -14.61
N GLU A 78 1.80 3.91 -14.64
CA GLU A 78 0.50 3.62 -14.04
C GLU A 78 0.52 3.85 -12.52
N THR A 79 1.65 3.53 -11.88
CA THR A 79 1.84 3.78 -10.46
C THR A 79 1.85 5.28 -10.16
N LEU A 80 2.54 6.07 -10.99
CA LEU A 80 2.62 7.52 -10.86
C LEU A 80 1.26 8.21 -11.04
N GLN A 81 0.37 7.61 -11.84
CA GLN A 81 -0.98 8.11 -12.11
C GLN A 81 -2.05 7.53 -11.16
N ALA A 82 -1.67 6.64 -10.25
CA ALA A 82 -2.59 6.00 -9.32
C ALA A 82 -3.22 7.04 -8.37
N ALA A 83 -4.48 6.79 -7.97
CA ALA A 83 -5.15 7.59 -6.96
C ALA A 83 -4.50 7.39 -5.59
N GLU A 84 -4.10 6.15 -5.28
CA GLU A 84 -3.34 5.80 -4.09
C GLU A 84 -2.30 4.73 -4.41
N ALA A 85 -1.20 4.72 -3.65
CA ALA A 85 -0.27 3.61 -3.66
C ALA A 85 0.08 3.23 -2.22
N PHE A 86 0.32 1.95 -1.96
CA PHE A 86 0.78 1.49 -0.66
C PHE A 86 1.57 0.19 -0.78
N SER A 87 2.28 -0.15 0.29
CA SER A 87 2.98 -1.42 0.42
C SER A 87 2.62 -2.11 1.73
N THR A 88 2.68 -3.43 1.76
CA THR A 88 2.43 -4.22 2.98
C THR A 88 3.72 -4.78 3.57
N SER A 89 3.78 -4.94 4.89
CA SER A 89 4.89 -5.66 5.54
C SER A 89 4.40 -6.36 6.79
N ALA A 90 5.11 -7.41 7.22
CA ALA A 90 4.76 -8.11 8.46
C ALA A 90 4.79 -7.19 9.69
N SER A 91 5.71 -6.21 9.71
CA SER A 91 5.92 -5.33 10.85
C SER A 91 5.04 -4.08 10.87
N THR A 92 4.50 -3.65 9.73
CA THR A 92 3.76 -2.38 9.65
C THR A 92 2.41 -2.51 8.93
N PHE A 93 2.07 -3.73 8.52
CA PHE A 93 0.81 -4.13 7.89
C PHE A 93 0.52 -3.43 6.55
N LEU A 94 0.25 -2.13 6.58
CA LEU A 94 0.01 -1.29 5.42
C LEU A 94 0.72 0.06 5.59
N LEU A 95 1.57 0.40 4.62
CA LEU A 95 2.36 1.62 4.54
C LEU A 95 1.96 2.41 3.29
N PRO A 96 1.25 3.55 3.43
CA PRO A 96 0.94 4.42 2.31
C PRO A 96 2.20 4.93 1.62
N VAL A 97 2.16 5.03 0.30
CA VAL A 97 3.19 5.62 -0.55
C VAL A 97 2.64 6.95 -1.05
N VAL A 98 3.35 8.02 -0.72
CA VAL A 98 2.91 9.39 -1.01
C VAL A 98 3.69 10.06 -2.12
N SER A 99 4.90 9.57 -2.43
CA SER A 99 5.65 10.01 -3.59
C SER A 99 6.59 8.95 -4.14
N ILE A 100 6.85 9.00 -5.44
CA ILE A 100 7.82 8.16 -6.15
C ILE A 100 8.72 9.07 -6.98
N ASP A 101 10.03 9.00 -6.72
CA ASP A 101 11.06 9.80 -7.40
C ASP A 101 10.78 11.31 -7.34
N GLY A 102 10.21 11.78 -6.22
CA GLY A 102 9.84 13.18 -6.01
C GLY A 102 8.47 13.56 -6.59
N THR A 103 7.85 12.68 -7.36
CA THR A 103 6.49 12.87 -7.90
C THR A 103 5.48 12.41 -6.87
N ALA A 104 4.53 13.27 -6.49
CA ALA A 104 3.47 12.90 -5.56
C ALA A 104 2.51 11.88 -6.18
N ILE A 105 2.03 10.93 -5.37
CA ILE A 105 0.96 10.00 -5.74
C ILE A 105 -0.33 10.52 -5.12
N GLY A 106 -1.40 10.60 -5.92
CA GLY A 106 -2.67 11.18 -5.49
C GLY A 106 -2.48 12.58 -4.89
N SER A 107 -2.94 12.77 -3.66
CA SER A 107 -2.83 14.04 -2.92
C SER A 107 -1.48 14.26 -2.21
N GLY A 108 -0.54 13.32 -2.30
CA GLY A 108 0.70 13.37 -1.51
C GLY A 108 0.53 13.01 -0.03
N GLY A 109 -0.62 12.45 0.35
CA GLY A 109 -0.92 11.93 1.68
C GLY A 109 -1.54 10.53 1.62
N PRO A 110 -1.78 9.87 2.78
CA PRO A 110 -2.56 8.64 2.82
C PRO A 110 -3.97 8.86 2.26
N GLY A 111 -4.40 8.00 1.34
CA GLY A 111 -5.74 8.10 0.77
C GLY A 111 -6.79 7.33 1.60
N PRO A 112 -8.08 7.50 1.25
CA PRO A 112 -9.19 6.88 1.98
C PRO A 112 -9.15 5.35 1.93
N ILE A 113 -8.85 4.73 0.79
CA ILE A 113 -8.86 3.27 0.64
C ILE A 113 -7.72 2.64 1.44
N SER A 114 -6.51 3.17 1.30
CA SER A 114 -5.34 2.71 2.06
C SER A 114 -5.52 2.88 3.57
N SER A 115 -6.14 3.98 4.01
CA SER A 115 -6.42 4.23 5.43
C SER A 115 -7.48 3.28 6.00
N ASP A 116 -8.58 3.06 5.26
CA ASP A 116 -9.66 2.17 5.65
C ASP A 116 -9.20 0.70 5.71
N LEU A 117 -8.41 0.25 4.72
CA LEU A 117 -7.82 -1.10 4.74
C LEU A 117 -6.85 -1.28 5.91
N ARG A 118 -6.04 -0.26 6.23
CA ARG A 118 -5.14 -0.28 7.38
C ARG A 118 -5.90 -0.42 8.69
N GLN A 119 -6.97 0.35 8.85
CA GLN A 119 -7.82 0.28 10.05
C GLN A 119 -8.47 -1.09 10.19
N ALA A 120 -9.09 -1.60 9.12
CA ALA A 120 -9.74 -2.91 9.14
C ALA A 120 -8.76 -4.06 9.42
N TYR A 121 -7.50 -3.94 8.99
CA TYR A 121 -6.46 -4.89 9.36
C TYR A 121 -6.12 -4.81 10.86
N ALA A 122 -5.94 -3.61 11.39
CA ALA A 122 -5.62 -3.40 12.81
C ALA A 122 -6.73 -3.96 13.72
N GLU A 123 -8.00 -3.71 13.37
CA GLU A 123 -9.15 -4.27 14.08
C GLU A 123 -9.18 -5.80 14.05
N ARG A 124 -8.79 -6.41 12.92
CA ARG A 124 -8.66 -7.88 12.81
C ARG A 124 -7.51 -8.43 13.66
N ALA A 125 -6.38 -7.73 13.74
CA ALA A 125 -5.20 -8.19 14.47
C ALA A 125 -5.34 -8.07 16.00
N LEU A 126 -6.28 -7.25 16.47
CA LEU A 126 -6.60 -7.06 17.89
C LEU A 126 -7.72 -8.00 18.40
N ARG A 127 -8.24 -8.87 17.54
CA ARG A 127 -9.20 -9.93 17.90
C ARG A 127 -8.49 -11.27 18.02
#